data_AF-A0A9E1W5M0-F1
#
_entry.id   AF-A0A9E1W5M0-F1
#
_cell.length_a   1.000
_cell.length_b   1.000
_cell.length_c   1.000
_cell.angle_alpha   90.00
_cell.angle_beta   90.00
_cell.angle_gamma   90.00
#
_symmetry.space_group_name_H-M   'P 1'
#
loop_
_entity.id
_entity.type
_entity.pdbx_description
1 polymer ?
#
loop_
_entity_poly.entity_id
_entity_poly.type
_entity_poly.pdbx_seq_one_letter_code
_entity_poly.pdbx_strand_id
1 'polypeptide(L)'
;MSATRQRKPTRTRLQKRSRQNASPTEDGTKKLGTFGGVFAPSLLTILGLVLFLRLGFVTGNVGLVKMLAILAVSTSVSLVTTISLAAIATNLKVGGGGVYFLISRTLGPAFGGAIGIVLYV
;
A
#
# COMPACT_ATOMS: atom_id res chain seq x y z
N MET A 1 -71.53 8.34 19.86
CA MET A 1 -70.63 9.09 18.95
C MET A 1 -69.76 9.98 19.82
N SER A 2 -68.44 10.02 19.80
CA SER A 2 -67.39 9.16 19.26
C SER A 2 -66.14 9.58 20.04
N ALA A 3 -65.43 8.62 20.62
CA ALA A 3 -64.20 8.86 21.36
C ALA A 3 -63.13 9.43 20.42
N THR A 4 -62.71 10.67 20.68
CA THR A 4 -61.59 11.28 19.97
C THR A 4 -60.29 10.61 20.40
N ARG A 5 -59.81 9.80 19.47
CA ARG A 5 -58.65 8.91 19.55
C ARG A 5 -57.36 9.71 19.79
N GLN A 6 -56.82 9.56 21.00
CA GLN A 6 -55.42 9.80 21.35
C GLN A 6 -54.47 9.19 20.29
N ARG A 7 -53.69 10.01 19.57
CA ARG A 7 -52.55 9.54 18.78
C ARG A 7 -51.25 9.79 19.55
N LYS A 8 -50.59 8.66 19.81
CA LYS A 8 -49.34 8.42 20.54
C LYS A 8 -48.15 9.33 20.16
N PRO A 9 -47.18 9.49 21.07
CA PRO A 9 -46.07 10.42 20.97
C PRO A 9 -45.00 9.94 19.98
N THR A 10 -44.57 10.86 19.11
CA THR A 10 -43.43 10.74 18.20
C THR A 10 -42.11 10.81 18.98
N ARG A 11 -41.79 9.78 19.77
CA ARG A 11 -40.52 9.67 20.53
C ARG A 11 -39.52 8.67 19.95
N THR A 12 -39.78 8.09 18.78
CA THR A 12 -38.90 7.04 18.21
C THR A 12 -37.78 7.58 17.32
N ARG A 13 -37.82 8.85 16.89
CA ARG A 13 -36.79 9.42 15.99
C ARG A 13 -35.57 10.01 16.69
N LEU A 14 -35.65 10.35 17.98
CA LEU A 14 -34.51 10.90 18.72
C LEU A 14 -33.56 9.81 19.26
N GLN A 15 -34.02 8.57 19.43
CA GLN A 15 -33.17 7.49 19.96
C GLN A 15 -32.32 6.81 18.88
N LYS A 16 -32.76 6.84 17.60
CA LYS A 16 -31.98 6.24 16.50
C LYS A 16 -30.78 7.10 16.06
N ARG A 17 -30.72 8.37 16.46
CA ARG A 17 -29.58 9.25 16.18
C ARG A 17 -28.43 9.11 17.19
N SER A 18 -28.72 8.63 18.40
CA SER A 18 -27.71 8.48 19.46
C SER A 18 -27.02 7.11 19.49
N ARG A 19 -27.49 6.10 18.75
CA ARG A 19 -26.82 4.80 18.63
C ARG A 19 -25.81 4.70 17.49
N GLN A 20 -25.72 5.73 16.65
CA GLN A 20 -24.76 5.76 15.54
C GLN A 20 -23.54 6.65 15.84
N ASN A 21 -23.34 6.97 17.11
CA ASN A 21 -22.10 7.57 17.63
C ASN A 21 -21.26 6.56 18.44
N ALA A 22 -21.47 5.27 18.19
CA ALA A 22 -20.58 4.21 18.61
C ALA A 22 -19.87 3.67 17.36
N SER A 23 -18.98 4.47 16.77
CA SER A 23 -17.80 3.86 16.19
C SER A 23 -16.95 3.40 17.39
N PRO A 24 -16.60 2.11 17.49
CA PRO A 24 -15.69 1.67 18.52
C PRO A 24 -14.45 2.54 18.44
N THR A 25 -14.04 3.05 19.59
CA THR A 25 -12.72 3.63 19.82
C THR A 25 -11.71 2.81 19.05
N GLU A 26 -11.12 3.43 18.03
CA GLU A 26 -10.01 2.87 17.28
C GLU A 26 -8.94 2.49 18.30
N ASP A 27 -8.69 1.19 18.42
CA ASP A 27 -7.42 0.70 18.90
C ASP A 27 -6.34 1.52 18.23
N GLY A 28 -5.45 2.10 19.03
CA GLY A 28 -4.37 2.97 18.61
C GLY A 28 -3.47 2.30 17.58
N THR A 29 -3.94 2.27 16.34
CA THR A 29 -3.20 1.84 15.16
C THR A 29 -2.21 2.94 14.93
N LYS A 30 -1.06 2.82 15.61
CA LYS A 30 0.11 3.64 15.36
C LYS A 30 0.34 3.60 13.86
N LYS A 31 -0.01 4.68 13.17
CA LYS A 31 0.26 4.83 11.75
C LYS A 31 1.74 4.54 11.56
N LEU A 32 2.05 3.57 10.70
CA LEU A 32 3.43 3.24 10.38
C LEU A 32 4.09 4.53 9.88
N GLY A 33 5.14 4.97 10.57
CA GLY A 33 5.91 6.15 10.15
C GLY A 33 6.67 5.84 8.86
N THR A 34 7.06 6.87 8.11
CA THR A 34 7.81 6.72 6.85
C THR A 34 9.10 5.90 7.02
N PHE A 35 9.78 6.08 8.16
CA PHE A 35 11.03 5.38 8.46
C PHE A 35 10.81 3.92 8.87
N GLY A 36 9.86 3.65 9.78
CA GLY A 36 9.61 2.30 10.26
C GLY A 36 8.80 1.44 9.30
N GLY A 37 7.91 2.05 8.51
CA GLY A 37 6.98 1.35 7.64
C GLY A 37 7.47 1.12 6.21
N VAL A 38 8.31 2.00 5.67
CA VAL A 38 8.70 1.96 4.25
C VAL A 38 10.22 1.94 4.08
N PHE A 39 10.94 2.85 4.74
CA PHE A 39 12.39 2.96 4.54
C PHE A 39 13.16 1.73 5.05
N ALA A 40 12.97 1.37 6.33
CA ALA A 40 13.63 0.20 6.92
C ALA A 40 13.34 -1.10 6.14
N PRO A 41 12.09 -1.47 5.84
CA PRO A 41 11.82 -2.67 5.06
C PRO A 41 12.37 -2.60 3.63
N SER A 42 12.27 -1.46 2.94
CA SER A 42 12.80 -1.34 1.57
C SER A 42 14.33 -1.48 1.52
N LEU A 43 15.03 -0.82 2.46
CA LEU A 43 16.49 -0.89 2.52
C LEU A 43 16.94 -2.30 2.91
N LEU A 44 16.25 -2.95 3.85
CA LEU A 44 16.51 -4.33 4.25
C LEU A 44 16.32 -5.30 3.08
N THR A 45 15.28 -5.13 2.27
CA THR A 45 15.04 -5.96 1.09
C THR A 45 16.14 -5.79 0.04
N ILE A 46 16.53 -4.56 -0.29
CA ILE A 46 17.56 -4.30 -1.30
C ILE A 46 18.92 -4.82 -0.83
N LEU A 47 19.34 -4.46 0.39
CA LEU A 47 20.61 -4.91 0.96
C LEU A 47 20.62 -6.43 1.15
N GLY A 48 19.52 -7.02 1.61
CA GLY A 48 19.37 -8.47 1.76
C GLY A 48 19.51 -9.22 0.44
N LEU A 49 18.79 -8.79 -0.60
CA LEU A 49 18.88 -9.38 -1.94
C LEU A 49 20.28 -9.25 -2.54
N VAL A 50 20.89 -8.07 -2.46
CA VAL A 50 22.22 -7.85 -3.04
C VAL A 50 23.28 -8.65 -2.29
N LEU A 51 23.32 -8.58 -0.96
CA LEU A 51 24.36 -9.23 -0.16
C LEU A 51 24.23 -10.76 -0.16
N PHE A 52 23.03 -11.31 0.03
CA PHE A 52 22.83 -12.77 0.11
C PHE A 52 22.67 -13.45 -1.25
N LEU A 53 21.85 -12.90 -2.16
CA LEU A 53 21.52 -13.57 -3.42
C LEU A 53 22.42 -13.14 -4.59
N ARG A 54 22.84 -11.87 -4.62
CA ARG A 54 23.57 -11.34 -5.78
C ARG A 54 25.08 -11.51 -5.66
N LEU A 55 25.70 -11.01 -4.58
CA LEU A 55 27.15 -10.96 -4.43
C LEU A 55 27.78 -12.35 -4.46
N GLY A 56 27.20 -13.33 -3.77
CA GLY A 56 27.72 -14.71 -3.75
C GLY A 56 27.73 -15.37 -5.12
N PHE A 57 26.61 -15.31 -5.84
CA PHE A 57 26.47 -15.98 -7.14
C PHE A 57 27.17 -15.24 -8.28
N VAL A 58 27.02 -13.91 -8.35
CA VAL A 58 27.56 -13.11 -9.47
C VAL A 58 29.08 -12.96 -9.39
N THR A 59 29.65 -12.80 -8.18
CA THR A 59 31.12 -12.68 -8.03
C THR A 59 31.81 -13.98 -8.42
N GLY A 60 31.20 -15.14 -8.13
CA GLY A 60 31.72 -16.46 -8.51
C GLY A 60 31.76 -16.69 -10.01
N ASN A 61 30.72 -16.27 -10.75
CA ASN A 61 30.65 -16.53 -12.19
C ASN A 61 31.33 -15.47 -13.08
N VAL A 62 31.30 -14.19 -12.67
CA VAL A 62 31.62 -13.07 -13.58
C VAL A 62 32.91 -12.33 -13.17
N GLY A 63 33.41 -12.58 -11.95
CA GLY A 63 34.58 -11.90 -11.38
C GLY A 63 34.29 -10.49 -10.87
N LEU A 64 35.19 -9.97 -10.02
CA LEU A 64 35.00 -8.74 -9.23
C LEU A 64 34.71 -7.47 -10.05
N VAL A 65 35.50 -7.22 -11.09
CA VAL A 65 35.41 -5.97 -11.87
C VAL A 65 34.11 -5.90 -12.68
N LYS A 66 33.75 -7.00 -13.35
CA LYS A 66 32.52 -7.08 -14.15
C LYS A 66 31.29 -7.11 -13.25
N MET A 67 31.37 -7.77 -12.09
CA MET A 67 30.29 -7.78 -11.09
C MET A 67 29.97 -6.37 -10.58
N LEU A 68 30.99 -5.54 -10.29
CA LEU A 68 30.79 -4.13 -9.90
C LEU A 68 30.09 -3.31 -10.99
N ALA A 69 30.48 -3.47 -12.26
CA ALA A 69 29.83 -2.79 -13.38
C ALA A 69 28.35 -3.20 -13.52
N ILE A 70 28.05 -4.50 -13.45
CA ILE A 70 26.67 -5.01 -13.53
C ILE A 70 25.85 -4.55 -12.32
N LEU A 71 26.43 -4.52 -11.12
CA LEU A 71 25.76 -4.04 -9.91
C LEU A 71 25.41 -2.56 -10.03
N ALA A 72 26.31 -1.74 -10.55
CA ALA A 72 26.07 -0.31 -10.77
C ALA A 72 24.91 -0.09 -11.75
N VAL A 73 24.92 -0.78 -12.90
CA VAL A 73 23.83 -0.69 -13.89
C VAL A 73 22.52 -1.19 -13.30
N SER A 74 22.51 -2.35 -12.65
CA SER A 74 21.31 -2.93 -12.04
C SER A 74 20.71 -2.01 -10.99
N THR A 75 21.52 -1.41 -10.12
CA THR A 75 21.05 -0.50 -9.08
C THR A 75 20.54 0.80 -9.68
N SER A 76 21.16 1.29 -10.76
CA SER A 76 20.70 2.49 -11.47
C SER A 76 19.29 2.32 -12.06
N VAL A 77 18.98 1.17 -12.66
CA VAL A 77 17.64 0.86 -13.18
C VAL A 77 16.61 0.80 -12.05
N SER A 78 16.98 0.19 -10.92
CA SER A 78 16.11 0.16 -9.73
C SER A 78 15.81 1.57 -9.20
N LEU A 79 16.81 2.46 -9.17
CA LEU A 79 16.64 3.86 -8.75
C LEU A 79 15.71 4.62 -9.68
N VAL A 80 15.91 4.52 -11.00
CA VAL A 80 15.02 5.17 -11.99
C VAL A 80 13.58 4.67 -11.85
N THR A 81 13.40 3.36 -11.64
CA THR A 81 12.07 2.75 -11.43
C THR A 81 11.40 3.26 -10.16
N THR A 82 12.14 3.34 -9.04
CA THR A 82 11.59 3.84 -7.76
C THR A 82 11.27 5.33 -7.82
N ILE A 83 12.06 6.14 -8.53
CA ILE A 83 11.75 7.54 -8.79
C ILE A 83 10.44 7.66 -9.59
N SER A 84 10.26 6.82 -10.61
CA SER A 84 9.03 6.78 -11.40
C SER A 84 7.83 6.37 -10.53
N LEU A 85 7.99 5.38 -9.66
CA LEU A 85 6.94 4.94 -8.74
C LEU A 85 6.60 6.02 -7.68
N ALA A 86 7.59 6.78 -7.22
CA ALA A 86 7.39 7.90 -6.31
C ALA A 86 6.58 9.04 -6.95
N ALA A 87 6.82 9.33 -8.24
CA ALA A 87 6.04 10.32 -8.99
C ALA A 87 4.58 9.89 -9.17
N ILE A 88 4.34 8.60 -9.45
CA ILE A 88 3.02 7.98 -9.50
C ILE A 88 2.33 8.11 -8.13
N ALA A 89 3.02 7.74 -7.05
CA ALA A 89 2.49 7.79 -5.68
C ALA A 89 2.14 9.22 -5.21
N THR A 90 2.85 10.24 -5.69
CA THR A 90 2.60 11.64 -5.33
C THR A 90 1.39 12.23 -6.05
N ASN A 91 1.10 11.77 -7.27
CA ASN A 91 -0.06 12.23 -8.06
C ASN A 91 -1.38 11.49 -7.69
N LEU A 92 -1.30 10.37 -6.96
CA LEU A 92 -2.47 9.57 -6.62
C LEU A 92 -2.91 9.75 -5.17
N LYS A 93 -4.23 9.86 -4.97
CA LYS A 93 -4.80 9.79 -3.62
C LYS A 93 -4.85 8.33 -3.18
N VAL A 94 -3.83 7.92 -2.42
CA VAL A 94 -3.62 6.55 -1.96
C VAL A 94 -4.71 6.17 -0.95
N GLY A 95 -5.61 5.25 -1.33
CA GLY A 95 -6.49 4.55 -0.39
C GLY A 95 -5.74 3.39 0.29
N GLY A 96 -6.33 2.76 1.31
CA GLY A 96 -5.70 1.71 2.12
C GLY A 96 -5.37 0.37 1.40
N GLY A 97 -5.35 0.33 0.08
CA GLY A 97 -5.15 -0.89 -0.73
C GLY A 97 -3.73 -1.10 -1.27
N GLY A 98 -2.74 -0.31 -0.81
CA GLY A 98 -1.34 -0.49 -1.17
C GLY A 98 -1.01 -0.30 -2.66
N VAL A 99 0.05 -0.97 -3.12
CA VAL A 99 0.61 -0.78 -4.48
C VAL A 99 -0.34 -1.26 -5.58
N TYR A 100 -1.09 -2.35 -5.35
CA TYR A 100 -2.07 -2.84 -6.32
C TYR A 100 -3.22 -1.84 -6.57
N PHE A 101 -3.70 -1.19 -5.51
CA PHE A 101 -4.75 -0.17 -5.60
C PHE A 101 -4.25 1.09 -6.33
N LEU A 102 -2.97 1.46 -6.16
CA LEU A 102 -2.33 2.56 -6.88
C LEU A 102 -2.25 2.30 -8.40
N ILE A 103 -1.86 1.08 -8.78
CA ILE A 103 -1.67 0.68 -10.19
C ILE A 103 -3.02 0.56 -10.90
N SER A 104 -4.01 -0.08 -10.28
CA SER A 104 -5.34 -0.27 -10.89
C SER A 104 -6.07 1.04 -11.16
N ARG A 105 -5.80 2.09 -10.36
CA ARG A 105 -6.40 3.41 -10.56
C ARG A 105 -5.69 4.27 -11.61
N THR A 106 -4.40 4.03 -11.87
CA THR A 106 -3.64 4.78 -12.89
C THR A 106 -3.73 4.19 -14.29
N LEU A 107 -3.68 2.86 -14.39
CA LEU A 107 -3.56 2.17 -15.67
C LEU A 107 -4.90 1.58 -16.16
N GLY A 108 -5.95 1.69 -15.34
CA GLY A 108 -7.28 1.16 -15.65
C GLY A 108 -7.44 -0.33 -15.35
N PRO A 109 -8.68 -0.85 -15.39
CA PRO A 109 -9.02 -2.20 -14.94
C PRO A 109 -8.34 -3.32 -15.75
N ALA A 110 -8.01 -3.08 -17.03
CA ALA A 110 -7.35 -4.05 -17.89
C ALA A 110 -5.90 -4.33 -17.46
N PHE A 111 -5.12 -3.30 -17.18
CA PHE A 111 -3.74 -3.44 -16.68
C PHE A 111 -3.70 -3.82 -15.20
N GLY A 112 -4.65 -3.34 -14.40
CA GLY A 112 -4.80 -3.72 -13.00
C GLY A 112 -5.02 -5.23 -12.83
N GLY A 113 -5.95 -5.82 -13.59
CA GLY A 113 -6.22 -7.27 -13.53
C GLY A 113 -5.03 -8.13 -13.96
N ALA A 114 -4.34 -7.75 -15.03
CA ALA A 114 -3.16 -8.48 -15.52
C ALA A 114 -2.00 -8.46 -14.51
N ILE A 115 -1.67 -7.29 -13.94
CA ILE A 115 -0.61 -7.15 -12.94
C ILE A 115 -1.00 -7.84 -11.62
N GLY A 116 -2.29 -7.86 -11.26
CA GLY A 116 -2.79 -8.54 -10.06
C GLY A 116 -2.58 -10.05 -10.08
N ILE A 117 -2.77 -10.68 -11.23
CA ILE A 117 -2.52 -12.12 -11.41
C ILE A 117 -1.02 -12.42 -11.32
N VAL A 118 -0.18 -11.57 -11.93
CA VAL A 118 1.29 -11.72 -11.88
C VAL A 118 1.87 -11.50 -10.48
N LEU A 119 1.26 -10.64 -9.66
CA LEU A 119 1.70 -10.43 -8.27
C LEU A 119 1.22 -11.51 -7.30
N TYR A 120 0.22 -12.32 -7.68
CA TYR A 120 -0.28 -13.43 -6.86
C TYR A 120 0.52 -14.73 -7.07
N VAL A 121 0.96 -14.97 -8.31
CA VAL A 121 1.84 -16.10 -8.70
C VAL A 121 3.27 -15.85 -8.25
#